data_AF-A0A389LYD3-F1
#
_entry.id   AF-A0A389LYD3-F1
#
_cell.length_a   1.000
_cell.length_b   1.000
_cell.length_c   1.000
_cell.angle_alpha   90.00
_cell.angle_beta   90.00
_cell.angle_gamma   90.00
#
_symmetry.space_group_name_H-M   'P 1'
#
loop_
_entity.id
_entity.type
_entity.pdbx_description
1 polymer ?
#
loop_
_entity_poly.entity_id
_entity_poly.type
_entity_poly.pdbx_seq_one_letter_code
_entity_poly.pdbx_strand_id
1 'polypeptide(L)'
;MDDQWVDSYEVATFLKVSERTLQRLRANNEITFTNIRGQNYYKIGDIKRMMEEKKIKSTEERMEELITNHKLNAQHRRDTK
;
A
#
# COMPACT_ATOMS: atom_id res chain seq x y z
N MET A 1 -12.28 21.71 0.84
CA MET A 1 -12.06 20.57 1.77
C MET A 1 -11.08 19.54 1.21
N ASP A 2 -10.69 19.61 -0.07
CA ASP A 2 -9.82 18.61 -0.71
C ASP A 2 -8.32 18.95 -0.69
N ASP A 3 -7.93 20.10 -0.15
CA ASP A 3 -6.53 20.53 0.03
C ASP A 3 -5.91 20.13 1.37
N GLN A 4 -6.64 19.34 2.17
CA GLN A 4 -6.10 18.82 3.41
C GLN A 4 -5.10 17.69 3.12
N TRP A 5 -3.98 17.76 3.82
CA TRP A 5 -2.93 16.74 3.79
C TRP A 5 -3.14 15.78 4.95
N VAL A 6 -3.08 14.49 4.65
CA VAL A 6 -3.18 13.39 5.60
C VAL A 6 -1.89 12.58 5.57
N ASP A 7 -1.53 12.00 6.69
CA ASP A 7 -0.30 11.20 6.79
C ASP A 7 -0.49 9.76 6.26
N SER A 8 0.59 8.98 6.25
CA SER A 8 0.55 7.59 5.79
C SER A 8 -0.31 6.68 6.67
N TYR A 9 -0.43 6.98 7.96
CA TYR A 9 -1.18 6.17 8.91
C TYR A 9 -2.70 6.37 8.74
N GLU A 10 -3.13 7.62 8.63
CA GLU A 10 -4.53 7.97 8.35
C GLU A 10 -4.97 7.37 7.00
N VAL A 11 -4.13 7.49 5.97
CA VAL A 11 -4.42 6.93 4.64
C VAL A 11 -4.50 5.40 4.68
N ALA A 12 -3.58 4.73 5.38
CA ALA A 12 -3.59 3.28 5.54
C ALA A 12 -4.86 2.80 6.26
N THR A 13 -5.24 3.50 7.34
CA THR A 13 -6.47 3.25 8.10
C THR A 13 -7.71 3.45 7.24
N PHE A 14 -7.77 4.56 6.51
CA PHE A 14 -8.91 4.91 5.66
C PHE A 14 -9.10 3.94 4.50
N LEU A 15 -8.00 3.58 3.82
CA LEU A 15 -8.00 2.60 2.73
C LEU A 15 -8.10 1.15 3.22
N LYS A 16 -8.00 0.90 4.55
CA LYS A 16 -7.88 -0.43 5.17
C LYS A 16 -6.77 -1.28 4.55
N VAL A 17 -5.64 -0.66 4.24
CA VAL A 17 -4.45 -1.32 3.68
C VAL A 17 -3.29 -1.24 4.66
N SER A 18 -2.33 -2.15 4.52
CA SER A 18 -1.08 -2.06 5.27
C SER A 18 -0.17 -0.95 4.72
N GLU A 19 0.70 -0.39 5.57
CA GLU A 19 1.73 0.56 5.14
C GLU A 19 2.60 0.00 4.00
N ARG A 20 2.85 -1.31 3.99
CA ARG A 20 3.58 -2.00 2.91
C ARG A 20 2.83 -1.96 1.58
N THR A 21 1.50 -1.99 1.60
CA THR A 21 0.69 -1.79 0.40
C THR A 21 0.78 -0.34 -0.08
N LEU A 22 0.70 0.62 0.85
CA LEU A 22 0.84 2.04 0.54
C LEU A 22 2.23 2.36 -0.05
N GLN A 23 3.28 1.74 0.49
CA GLN A 23 4.64 1.83 -0.04
C GLN A 23 4.74 1.26 -1.45
N ARG A 24 4.08 0.14 -1.76
CA ARG A 24 4.05 -0.43 -3.10
C ARG A 24 3.28 0.46 -4.09
N LEU A 25 2.13 1.00 -3.68
CA LEU A 25 1.35 1.94 -4.50
C LEU A 25 2.19 3.17 -4.86
N ARG A 26 3.02 3.65 -3.91
CA ARG A 26 3.99 4.72 -4.18
C ARG A 26 5.07 4.29 -5.15
N ALA A 27 5.66 3.11 -4.96
CA ALA A 27 6.70 2.58 -5.84
C ALA A 27 6.20 2.39 -7.28
N ASN A 28 4.92 2.04 -7.44
CA ASN A 28 4.27 1.90 -8.73
C ASN A 28 3.76 3.23 -9.32
N ASN A 29 3.96 4.37 -8.64
CA ASN A 29 3.38 5.67 -8.99
C ASN A 29 1.85 5.67 -9.16
N GLU A 30 1.16 4.78 -8.42
CA GLU A 30 -0.30 4.67 -8.43
C GLU A 30 -0.95 5.68 -7.48
N ILE A 31 -0.22 6.13 -6.46
CA ILE A 31 -0.67 7.12 -5.48
C ILE A 31 0.23 8.34 -5.47
N THR A 32 -0.38 9.52 -5.51
CA THR A 32 0.35 10.80 -5.40
C THR A 32 0.67 11.07 -3.94
N PHE A 33 1.94 11.29 -3.63
CA PHE A 33 2.40 11.61 -2.29
C PHE A 33 3.39 12.77 -2.34
N THR A 34 3.54 13.46 -1.22
CA THR A 34 4.57 14.48 -1.03
C THR A 34 5.36 14.14 0.20
N ASN A 35 6.68 14.16 0.08
CA ASN A 35 7.55 14.03 1.24
C ASN A 35 7.73 15.40 1.90
N ILE A 36 7.31 15.52 3.15
CA ILE A 36 7.46 16.72 3.96
C ILE A 36 8.19 16.29 5.23
N ARG A 37 9.40 16.82 5.44
CA ARG A 37 10.23 16.54 6.63
C ARG A 37 10.46 15.04 6.88
N GLY A 38 10.64 14.25 5.82
CA GLY A 38 10.89 12.80 5.93
C GLY A 38 9.62 11.95 6.10
N GLN A 39 8.45 12.56 6.27
CA GLN A 39 7.16 11.86 6.30
C GLN A 39 6.42 12.04 4.99
N ASN A 40 5.62 11.03 4.62
CA ASN A 40 4.87 11.05 3.36
C ASN A 40 3.43 11.44 3.67
N TYR A 41 3.00 12.52 3.01
CA TYR A 41 1.68 13.09 3.10
C TYR A 41 0.95 12.96 1.77
N TYR A 42 -0.37 12.89 1.84
CA TYR A 42 -1.26 12.68 0.70
C TYR A 42 -2.38 13.70 0.77
N LYS A 43 -2.79 14.24 -0.38
CA LYS A 43 -3.97 15.11 -0.43
C LYS A 43 -5.23 14.27 -0.43
N ILE A 44 -6.22 14.67 0.37
CA ILE A 44 -7.52 13.98 0.42
C ILE A 44 -8.17 13.92 -0.97
N GLY A 45 -8.07 14.99 -1.77
CA GLY A 45 -8.60 15.00 -3.14
C GLY A 45 -8.00 13.93 -4.05
N ASP A 46 -6.69 13.69 -3.93
CA ASP A 46 -6.00 12.65 -4.70
C ASP A 46 -6.39 11.24 -4.24
N ILE A 47 -6.54 11.04 -2.92
CA ILE A 47 -7.02 9.75 -2.36
C ILE A 47 -8.44 9.43 -2.85
N LYS A 48 -9.34 10.42 -2.86
CA LYS A 48 -10.70 10.24 -3.40
C LYS A 48 -10.68 9.86 -4.88
N ARG A 49 -9.92 10.59 -5.71
CA ARG A 49 -9.80 10.30 -7.14
C ARG A 49 -9.24 8.89 -7.38
N MET A 50 -8.25 8.48 -6.59
CA MET A 50 -7.66 7.14 -6.67
C MET A 50 -8.68 6.03 -6.33
N MET A 51 -9.56 6.26 -5.35
CA MET A 51 -10.65 5.33 -5.03
C MET A 51 -11.64 5.19 -6.19
N GLU A 52 -12.01 6.31 -6.82
CA GLU A 52 -12.94 6.32 -7.96
C GLU A 52 -12.35 5.69 -9.22
N GLU A 53 -11.05 5.86 -9.48
CA GLU A 53 -10.34 5.27 -10.61
C GLU A 53 -10.18 3.74 -10.53
N LYS A 54 -10.65 3.08 -9.45
CA LYS A 54 -10.59 1.60 -9.26
C LYS A 54 -9.20 1.00 -9.47
N LYS A 55 -8.11 1.76 -9.30
CA LYS A 55 -6.73 1.22 -9.41
C LYS A 55 -6.34 0.35 -8.22
N ILE A 56 -7.14 0.33 -7.16
CA ILE A 56 -6.95 -0.61 -6.07
C ILE A 56 -7.65 -1.93 -6.44
N LYS A 57 -7.04 -2.69 -7.35
CA LYS A 57 -7.25 -4.15 -7.48
C LYS A 57 -6.69 -4.84 -6.22
N SER A 58 -7.13 -4.49 -5.04
CA SER A 58 -6.62 -5.10 -3.81
C SER A 58 -7.77 -5.44 -2.90
N THR A 59 -8.22 -6.69 -3.02
CA THR A 59 -8.70 -7.39 -1.83
C THR A 59 -8.47 -8.90 -1.84
N GLU A 60 -8.29 -9.59 -2.97
CA GLU A 60 -8.15 -11.06 -2.94
C GLU A 60 -6.83 -11.63 -3.51
N GLU A 61 -6.42 -11.23 -4.72
CA GLU A 61 -5.34 -11.93 -5.45
C GLU A 61 -3.95 -11.90 -4.75
N ARG A 62 -3.68 -10.90 -3.90
CA ARG A 62 -2.36 -10.75 -3.23
C ARG A 62 -2.24 -11.44 -1.88
N MET A 63 -3.35 -11.83 -1.25
CA MET A 63 -3.28 -12.61 -0.01
C MET A 63 -2.79 -14.04 -0.33
N GLU A 64 -3.18 -14.57 -1.48
CA GLU A 64 -2.74 -15.86 -1.99
C GLU A 64 -1.23 -15.88 -2.29
N GLU A 65 -0.69 -14.79 -2.87
CA GLU A 65 0.75 -14.65 -3.10
C GLU A 65 1.56 -14.59 -1.79
N LEU A 66 1.02 -13.95 -0.74
CA LEU A 66 1.70 -13.86 0.57
C LEU A 66 1.74 -15.21 1.28
N ILE A 67 0.65 -15.98 1.25
CA ILE A 67 0.58 -17.34 1.81
C ILE A 67 1.52 -18.28 1.02
N THR A 68 1.55 -18.13 -0.31
CA THR A 68 2.40 -18.94 -1.19
C THR A 68 3.89 -18.65 -0.97
N ASN A 69 4.29 -17.36 -0.91
CA ASN A 69 5.67 -16.98 -0.64
C ASN A 69 6.13 -17.32 0.78
N HIS A 70 5.22 -17.30 1.77
CA HIS A 70 5.56 -17.74 3.12
C HIS A 70 5.81 -19.26 3.18
N LYS A 71 5.03 -20.07 2.46
CA LYS A 71 5.24 -21.52 2.34
C LYS A 71 6.51 -21.89 1.57
N LEU A 72 6.83 -21.19 0.48
CA LEU A 72 8.05 -21.41 -0.31
C LEU A 72 9.33 -21.07 0.48
N ASN A 73 9.34 -19.95 1.20
CA ASN A 73 10.48 -19.56 2.04
C ASN A 73 10.66 -20.45 3.29
N ALA A 74 9.59 -21.09 3.76
CA ALA A 74 9.67 -22.08 4.84
C ALA A 74 10.27 -23.43 4.36
N GLN A 75 10.08 -23.80 3.09
CA GLN A 75 10.63 -25.03 2.52
C GLN A 75 12.13 -24.93 2.20
N HIS A 76 12.61 -23.78 1.71
CA HIS A 76 14.04 -23.58 1.43
C HIS A 76 14.96 -23.59 2.66
N ARG A 77 14.42 -23.52 3.89
CA ARG A 77 15.22 -23.66 5.13
C ARG A 77 15.41 -25.10 5.59
N ARG A 78 14.87 -26.11 4.89
CA ARG A 78 15.04 -27.54 5.23
C ARG A 78 16.01 -28.31 4.34
N ASP A 79 16.35 -27.79 3.15
CA ASP A 79 17.30 -28.45 2.22
C ASP A 79 18.72 -27.85 2.26
N THR A 80 19.07 -27.13 3.32
CA THR A 80 20.45 -26.67 3.51
C THR A 80 20.89 -26.85 4.96
N LYS A 81 20.82 -28.08 5.48
CA LYS A 81 21.89 -28.71 6.27
C LYS A 81 21.56 -30.17 6.58
#